data_AF-A0A3P7J671-F1
#
_entry.id   AF-A0A3P7J671-F1
#
_cell.length_a   1.000
_cell.length_b   1.000
_cell.length_c   1.000
_cell.angle_alpha   90.00
_cell.angle_beta   90.00
_cell.angle_gamma   90.00
#
_symmetry.space_group_name_H-M   'P 1'
#
loop_
_entity.id
_entity.type
_entity.pdbx_description
1 polymer ?
#
loop_
_entity_poly.entity_id
_entity_poly.type
_entity_poly.pdbx_seq_one_letter_code
_entity_poly.pdbx_strand_id
1 'polypeptide(L)'
;MRITALWRVFRGVSKFLVRKLHHAYELYPIFALTGVWFIMFCYVIYYSFEKMEVWLDRSKTTAPWDWERIRDNYWKKPTLAFDREGKTTAPWDWERIRDNYWKKPTLAFDREGVSHRRLGIMEQLQDEMLIAAKERGTR
;
A
#
# COMPACT_ATOMS: atom_id res chain seq x y z
N MET A 1 -44.58 -14.10 16.79
CA MET A 1 -44.91 -15.04 15.68
C MET A 1 -43.86 -15.06 14.55
N ARG A 2 -42.55 -14.88 14.83
CA ARG A 2 -41.49 -14.85 13.77
C ARG A 2 -40.47 -16.01 13.86
N ILE A 3 -40.35 -16.67 15.01
CA ILE A 3 -39.33 -17.72 15.23
C ILE A 3 -39.77 -19.08 14.65
N THR A 4 -41.07 -19.40 14.68
CA THR A 4 -41.61 -20.67 14.18
C THR A 4 -41.60 -20.80 12.66
N ALA A 5 -41.74 -19.68 11.94
CA ALA A 5 -41.62 -19.64 10.48
C ALA A 5 -40.17 -19.91 10.03
N LEU A 6 -39.20 -19.31 10.72
CA LEU A 6 -37.76 -19.51 10.44
C LEU A 6 -37.34 -20.96 10.67
N TRP A 7 -37.83 -21.58 11.75
CA TRP A 7 -37.62 -22.99 12.06
C TRP A 7 -38.24 -23.95 11.02
N ARG A 8 -39.37 -23.57 10.44
CA ARG A 8 -40.06 -24.36 9.41
C ARG A 8 -39.31 -24.31 8.07
N VAL A 9 -38.77 -23.15 7.71
CA VAL A 9 -37.88 -22.99 6.54
C VAL A 9 -36.59 -23.78 6.74
N PHE A 10 -35.93 -23.65 7.90
CA PHE A 10 -34.68 -24.35 8.19
C PHE A 10 -34.85 -25.88 8.13
N ARG A 11 -35.93 -26.43 8.70
CA ARG A 11 -36.28 -27.86 8.56
C ARG A 11 -36.51 -28.29 7.12
N GLY A 12 -37.09 -27.43 6.28
CA GLY A 12 -37.31 -27.69 4.87
C GLY A 12 -36.00 -27.86 4.10
N VAL A 13 -35.05 -26.93 4.34
CA VAL A 13 -33.72 -26.94 3.73
C VAL A 13 -32.93 -28.19 4.15
N SER A 14 -32.91 -28.54 5.43
CA SER A 14 -32.19 -29.75 5.90
C SER A 14 -32.76 -31.04 5.31
N LYS A 15 -34.10 -31.14 5.14
CA LYS A 15 -34.71 -32.32 4.50
C LYS A 15 -34.35 -32.40 3.01
N PHE A 16 -34.26 -31.28 2.32
CA PHE A 16 -33.85 -31.23 0.92
C PHE A 16 -32.39 -31.67 0.74
N LEU A 17 -31.47 -31.08 1.51
CA LEU A 17 -30.03 -31.34 1.44
C LEU A 17 -29.65 -32.78 1.81
N VAL A 18 -30.31 -33.39 2.80
CA VAL A 18 -29.90 -34.71 3.33
C VAL A 18 -30.69 -35.87 2.73
N ARG A 19 -31.97 -35.69 2.35
CA ARG A 19 -32.80 -36.80 1.85
C ARG A 19 -32.98 -36.84 0.33
N LYS A 20 -33.09 -35.69 -0.33
CA LYS A 20 -33.37 -35.63 -1.78
C LYS A 20 -32.09 -35.52 -2.62
N LEU A 21 -31.11 -34.76 -2.13
CA LEU A 21 -29.84 -34.54 -2.85
C LEU A 21 -28.94 -35.78 -2.90
N HIS A 22 -29.07 -36.72 -1.96
CA HIS A 22 -28.27 -37.96 -1.90
C HIS A 22 -28.39 -38.86 -3.14
N HIS A 23 -29.44 -38.70 -3.96
CA HIS A 23 -29.58 -39.44 -5.20
C HIS A 23 -28.78 -38.84 -6.38
N ALA A 24 -28.38 -37.56 -6.28
CA ALA A 24 -27.68 -36.84 -7.34
C ALA A 24 -26.22 -36.59 -6.95
N TYR A 25 -25.40 -37.63 -7.08
CA TYR A 25 -24.01 -37.60 -6.63
C TYR A 25 -23.11 -36.60 -7.39
N GLU A 26 -23.51 -36.22 -8.60
CA GLU A 26 -22.80 -35.28 -9.49
C GLU A 26 -22.75 -33.84 -8.95
N LEU A 27 -23.62 -33.49 -8.00
CA LEU A 27 -23.70 -32.15 -7.42
C LEU A 27 -22.76 -31.94 -6.22
N TYR A 28 -22.33 -33.02 -5.55
CA TYR A 28 -21.42 -32.90 -4.39
C TYR A 28 -20.08 -32.22 -4.71
N PRO A 29 -19.42 -32.49 -5.85
CA PRO A 29 -18.18 -31.80 -6.20
C PRO A 29 -18.33 -30.28 -6.29
N ILE A 30 -19.47 -29.78 -6.79
CA ILE A 30 -19.73 -28.34 -6.92
C ILE A 30 -19.97 -27.71 -5.54
N PHE A 31 -20.71 -28.39 -4.66
CA PHE A 31 -20.90 -27.91 -3.28
C PHE A 31 -19.60 -27.96 -2.47
N ALA A 32 -18.76 -28.97 -2.67
CA ALA A 32 -17.44 -29.02 -2.05
C ALA A 32 -16.53 -27.89 -2.55
N LEU A 33 -16.51 -27.64 -3.87
CA LEU A 33 -15.70 -26.59 -4.48
C LEU A 33 -16.12 -25.20 -4.00
N THR A 34 -17.43 -24.93 -3.90
CA THR A 34 -17.94 -23.66 -3.36
C THR A 34 -17.62 -23.48 -1.88
N GLY A 35 -17.65 -24.57 -1.09
CA GLY A 35 -17.18 -24.56 0.30
C GLY A 35 -15.69 -24.22 0.42
N VAL A 36 -14.84 -24.87 -0.38
CA VAL A 36 -13.40 -24.58 -0.42
C VAL A 36 -13.14 -23.13 -0.85
N TRP A 37 -13.84 -22.64 -1.87
CA TRP A 37 -13.73 -21.25 -2.30
C TRP A 37 -14.10 -20.27 -1.19
N PHE A 38 -15.19 -20.52 -0.45
CA PHE A 38 -15.63 -19.65 0.63
C PHE A 38 -14.63 -19.63 1.80
N ILE A 39 -14.03 -20.79 2.12
CA ILE A 39 -12.96 -20.86 3.14
C ILE A 39 -11.73 -20.06 2.69
N MET A 40 -11.31 -20.20 1.43
CA MET A 40 -10.21 -19.41 0.86
C MET A 40 -10.51 -17.91 0.88
N PHE A 41 -11.74 -17.51 0.58
CA PHE A 41 -12.18 -16.12 0.66
C PHE A 41 -12.08 -15.57 2.09
N CYS A 42 -12.58 -16.30 3.08
CA CYS A 42 -12.45 -15.92 4.49
C CYS A 42 -10.99 -15.84 4.95
N TYR A 43 -10.14 -16.76 4.48
CA TYR A 43 -8.70 -16.75 4.76
C TYR A 43 -8.00 -15.51 4.19
N VAL A 44 -8.29 -15.15 2.94
CA VAL A 44 -7.74 -13.94 2.30
C VAL A 44 -8.19 -12.68 3.04
N ILE A 45 -9.45 -12.60 3.44
CA ILE A 45 -9.98 -11.50 4.25
C ILE A 45 -9.22 -11.39 5.58
N TYR A 46 -9.08 -12.51 6.29
CA TYR A 46 -8.37 -12.57 7.57
C TYR A 46 -6.92 -12.04 7.43
N TYR A 47 -6.18 -12.57 6.46
CA TYR A 47 -4.81 -12.12 6.19
C TYR A 47 -4.73 -10.64 5.76
N SER A 48 -5.73 -10.16 5.00
CA SER A 48 -5.78 -8.76 4.56
C SER A 48 -6.04 -7.81 5.73
N PHE A 49 -6.85 -8.21 6.72
CA PHE A 49 -7.10 -7.40 7.91
C PHE A 49 -5.88 -7.32 8.84
N GLU A 50 -5.07 -8.38 8.98
CA GLU A 50 -3.79 -8.30 9.73
C GLU A 50 -2.86 -7.23 9.14
N LYS A 51 -2.80 -7.10 7.81
CA LYS A 51 -2.03 -6.05 7.14
C LYS A 51 -2.65 -4.65 7.29
N MET A 52 -3.98 -4.56 7.42
CA MET A 52 -4.67 -3.30 7.68
C MET A 52 -4.50 -2.79 9.11
N GLU A 53 -4.18 -3.64 10.09
CA GLU A 53 -3.94 -3.19 11.48
C GLU A 53 -2.77 -2.20 11.58
N VAL A 54 -1.76 -2.30 10.72
CA VAL A 54 -0.67 -1.30 10.65
C VAL A 54 -1.19 0.10 10.26
N TRP A 55 -2.32 0.17 9.57
CA TRP A 55 -2.96 1.42 9.15
C TRP A 55 -4.09 1.88 10.10
N LEU A 56 -4.71 0.96 10.84
CA LEU A 56 -5.81 1.22 11.78
C LEU A 56 -5.37 1.29 13.25
N ASP A 57 -4.10 1.00 13.56
CA ASP A 57 -3.51 1.22 14.88
C ASP A 57 -3.53 2.72 15.22
N ARG A 58 -4.52 3.12 16.02
CA ARG A 58 -4.71 4.47 16.56
C ARG A 58 -4.14 4.62 17.97
N SER A 59 -3.29 3.69 18.43
CA SER A 59 -2.61 3.81 19.73
C SER A 59 -1.67 5.02 19.82
N LYS A 60 -1.28 5.58 18.67
CA LYS A 60 -0.47 6.79 18.56
C LYS A 60 -1.34 7.96 18.11
N THR A 61 -1.13 9.12 18.74
CA THR A 61 -1.85 10.38 18.42
C THR A 61 -1.53 10.90 17.03
N THR A 62 -0.34 10.59 16.51
CA THR A 62 0.14 10.98 15.18
C THR A 62 0.09 9.79 14.22
N ALA A 63 -0.44 10.00 13.02
CA ALA A 63 -0.46 8.98 11.98
C ALA A 63 0.97 8.49 11.61
N PRO A 64 1.13 7.28 11.06
CA PRO A 64 2.45 6.76 10.66
C PRO A 64 3.19 7.66 9.67
N TRP A 65 2.43 8.38 8.83
CA TRP A 65 2.88 9.29 7.77
C TRP A 65 2.77 10.77 8.13
N ASP A 66 2.58 11.08 9.43
CA ASP A 66 2.45 12.45 9.90
C ASP A 66 3.76 13.25 9.69
N TRP A 67 3.62 14.46 9.17
CA TRP A 67 4.75 15.36 8.88
C TRP A 67 5.55 15.70 10.14
N GLU A 68 4.86 15.92 11.27
CA GLU A 68 5.49 16.24 12.55
C GLU A 68 6.45 15.15 13.04
N ARG A 69 6.16 13.88 12.70
CA ARG A 69 7.00 12.72 13.06
C ARG A 69 8.23 12.57 12.15
N ILE A 70 8.13 12.98 10.90
CA ILE A 70 9.10 12.64 9.85
C ILE A 70 10.09 13.79 9.56
N ARG A 71 9.72 15.03 9.88
CA ARG A 71 10.49 16.24 9.53
C ARG A 71 11.98 16.22 9.91
N ASP A 72 12.36 15.59 11.02
CA ASP A 72 13.76 15.64 11.49
C ASP A 72 14.63 14.52 10.92
N ASN A 73 14.01 13.49 10.35
CA ASN A 73 14.70 12.28 9.88
C ASN A 73 14.28 11.83 8.47
N TYR A 74 13.50 12.64 7.72
CA TYR A 74 12.98 12.27 6.40
C TYR A 74 14.10 11.96 5.39
N TRP A 75 15.20 12.71 5.48
CA TRP A 75 16.38 12.59 4.64
C TRP A 75 17.22 11.33 4.91
N LYS A 76 16.96 10.62 6.02
CA LYS A 76 17.61 9.35 6.38
C LYS A 76 16.80 8.11 5.97
N LYS A 77 15.55 8.28 5.52
CA LYS A 77 14.69 7.15 5.17
C LYS A 77 15.07 6.65 3.77
N PRO A 78 15.30 5.33 3.58
CA PRO A 78 15.55 4.78 2.27
C PRO A 78 14.30 4.91 1.40
N THR A 79 14.50 5.27 0.13
CA THR A 79 13.43 5.49 -0.85
C THR A 79 12.84 4.21 -1.44
N LEU A 80 13.46 3.05 -1.21
CA LEU A 80 12.93 1.74 -1.59
C LEU A 80 12.32 1.06 -0.36
N ALA A 81 11.17 0.39 -0.53
CA ALA A 81 10.58 -0.43 0.53
C ALA A 81 11.54 -1.53 1.01
N PHE A 82 12.49 -1.95 0.17
CA PHE A 82 13.57 -2.86 0.49
C PHE A 82 14.86 -2.42 -0.22
N ASP A 83 15.81 -1.85 0.53
CA ASP A 83 17.21 -1.70 0.11
C ASP A 83 18.07 -2.53 1.08
N ARG A 84 18.50 -3.72 0.62
CA ARG A 84 19.25 -4.68 1.45
C ARG A 84 20.72 -4.31 1.57
N GLU A 85 21.23 -3.45 0.68
CA GLU A 85 22.65 -3.12 0.57
C GLU A 85 22.96 -1.68 0.98
N GLY A 86 21.94 -0.81 1.11
CA GLY A 86 22.09 0.59 1.52
C GLY A 86 22.86 1.45 0.52
N LYS A 87 23.03 0.97 -0.71
CA LYS A 87 23.87 1.59 -1.75
C LYS A 87 23.12 2.61 -2.61
N THR A 88 21.81 2.72 -2.46
CA THR A 88 21.03 3.60 -3.33
C THR A 88 21.07 5.05 -2.84
N THR A 89 21.97 5.84 -3.43
CA THR A 89 21.92 7.31 -3.33
C THR A 89 20.54 7.78 -3.81
N ALA A 90 19.94 8.72 -3.08
CA ALA A 90 18.56 9.14 -3.31
C ALA A 90 18.32 9.54 -4.79
N PRO A 91 17.16 9.22 -5.38
CA PRO A 91 16.88 9.51 -6.80
C PRO A 91 16.90 11.01 -7.14
N TRP A 92 16.78 11.87 -6.12
CA TRP A 92 16.85 13.33 -6.19
C TRP A 92 18.23 13.89 -5.86
N ASP A 93 19.26 13.05 -5.92
CA ASP A 93 20.62 13.46 -5.67
C ASP A 93 21.06 14.59 -6.62
N TRP A 94 21.37 15.75 -6.02
CA TRP A 94 21.75 16.95 -6.74
C TRP A 94 22.90 16.72 -7.72
N GLU A 95 23.94 15.96 -7.34
CA GLU A 95 25.08 15.67 -8.22
C GLU A 95 24.67 14.94 -9.50
N ARG A 96 23.61 14.13 -9.42
CA ARG A 96 23.09 13.35 -10.56
C ARG A 96 22.12 14.15 -11.42
N ILE A 97 21.28 14.98 -10.80
CA ILE A 97 20.16 15.63 -11.49
C ILE A 97 20.45 17.07 -11.89
N ARG A 98 21.55 17.68 -11.41
CA ARG A 98 21.92 19.08 -11.69
C ARG A 98 21.76 19.45 -13.16
N ASP A 99 22.17 18.57 -14.08
CA ASP A 99 22.16 18.85 -15.52
C ASP A 99 20.85 18.51 -16.24
N ASN A 100 19.89 17.91 -15.54
CA ASN A 100 18.65 17.43 -16.17
C ASN A 100 17.38 17.62 -15.32
N TYR A 101 17.44 18.26 -14.15
CA TYR A 101 16.29 18.35 -13.23
C TYR A 101 15.10 19.10 -13.86
N TRP A 102 15.35 20.20 -14.57
CA TRP A 102 14.29 20.99 -15.24
C TRP A 102 13.67 20.27 -16.43
N LYS A 103 14.22 19.12 -16.86
CA LYS A 103 13.66 18.28 -17.94
C LYS A 103 12.73 17.18 -17.41
N LYS A 104 12.69 16.97 -16.08
CA LYS A 104 11.87 15.93 -15.47
C LYS A 104 10.45 16.47 -15.25
N PRO A 105 9.39 15.73 -15.62
CA PRO A 105 8.02 16.20 -15.44
C PRO A 105 7.72 16.36 -13.95
N THR A 106 7.33 17.57 -13.55
CA THR A 106 6.96 17.93 -12.18
C THR A 106 5.49 17.63 -11.88
N LEU A 107 4.66 17.64 -12.93
CA LEU A 107 3.23 17.37 -12.86
C LEU A 107 2.89 16.19 -13.78
N ALA A 108 1.92 15.37 -13.38
CA ALA A 108 1.44 14.26 -14.20
C ALA A 108 0.83 14.73 -15.54
N PHE A 109 0.35 15.98 -15.60
CA PHE A 109 -0.22 16.60 -16.78
C PHE A 109 0.29 18.04 -16.92
N ASP A 110 1.42 18.24 -17.60
CA ASP A 110 1.90 19.55 -18.04
C ASP A 110 1.93 19.58 -19.57
N ARG A 111 0.80 19.96 -20.20
CA ARG A 111 0.65 19.98 -21.67
C ARG A 111 1.39 21.14 -22.32
N GLU A 112 1.66 22.20 -21.58
CA GLU A 112 2.23 23.45 -22.09
C GLU A 112 3.70 23.64 -21.68
N GLY A 113 4.23 22.78 -20.79
CA GLY A 113 5.63 22.78 -20.36
C GLY A 113 6.02 24.00 -19.53
N VAL A 114 5.05 24.77 -19.05
CA VAL A 114 5.26 26.07 -18.38
C VAL A 114 5.87 25.89 -17.00
N SER A 115 5.77 24.69 -16.40
CA SER A 115 6.36 24.42 -15.07
C SER A 115 7.88 24.24 -15.09
N HIS A 116 8.51 24.12 -16.27
CA HIS A 116 9.93 23.84 -16.45
C HIS A 116 10.79 25.09 -16.63
N ARG A 117 10.85 25.96 -15.61
CA ARG A 117 11.80 27.08 -15.59
C ARG A 117 13.03 26.72 -14.77
N ARG A 118 14.23 27.01 -15.30
CA ARG A 118 15.47 26.92 -14.51
C ARG A 118 15.45 27.96 -13.39
N LEU A 119 15.79 27.53 -12.18
CA LEU A 119 15.85 28.36 -11.00
C LEU A 119 17.31 28.52 -10.54
N GLY A 120 18.01 29.51 -11.09
CA GLY A 120 19.44 29.70 -10.82
C GLY A 120 19.79 29.91 -9.34
N ILE A 121 18.93 30.59 -8.57
CA ILE A 121 19.12 30.77 -7.12
C ILE A 121 19.04 29.44 -6.37
N MET A 122 18.13 28.55 -6.79
CA MET A 122 17.95 27.23 -6.20
C MET A 122 19.11 26.30 -6.57
N GLU A 123 19.67 26.44 -7.78
CA GLU A 123 20.88 25.74 -8.21
C GLU A 123 22.08 26.15 -7.33
N GLN A 124 22.31 27.45 -7.16
CA GLN A 124 23.42 27.96 -6.34
C GLN A 124 23.31 27.50 -4.89
N LEU A 125 22.13 27.59 -4.28
CA LEU A 125 21.91 27.15 -2.91
C LEU A 125 22.22 25.66 -2.72
N GLN A 126 21.80 24.81 -3.66
CA GLN A 126 22.07 23.37 -3.59
C GLN A 126 23.55 23.04 -3.82
N ASP A 127 24.24 23.77 -4.69
CA ASP A 127 25.69 23.63 -4.87
C ASP A 127 26.44 23.99 -3.57
N GLU A 128 26.09 25.11 -2.93
CA GLU A 128 26.68 25.54 -1.66
C GLU A 128 26.38 24.54 -0.52
N MET A 129 25.16 24.02 -0.44
CA MET A 129 24.80 22.99 0.54
C MET A 129 25.59 21.68 0.33
N LEU A 130 25.83 21.30 -0.93
CA LEU A 130 26.62 20.11 -1.24
C LEU A 130 28.09 20.29 -0.86
N ILE A 131 28.66 21.46 -1.15
CA ILE A 131 30.02 21.83 -0.74
C ILE A 131 30.12 21.77 0.80
N ALA A 132 29.20 22.41 1.51
CA ALA A 132 29.17 22.40 2.97
C ALA A 132 28.98 20.99 3.55
N ALA A 133 28.19 20.12 2.91
CA ALA A 133 27.99 18.74 3.35
C ALA A 133 29.27 17.90 3.21
N LYS A 134 30.03 18.10 2.13
CA LYS A 134 31.34 17.46 1.89
C LYS A 134 32.39 17.95 2.89
N GLU A 135 32.43 19.26 3.16
CA GLU A 135 33.31 19.83 4.18
C GLU A 135 33.03 19.27 5.58
N ARG A 136 31.76 19.00 5.89
CA ARG A 136 31.34 18.37 7.15
C ARG A 136 31.57 16.86 7.21
N GLY A 137 31.99 16.23 6.11
CA GLY A 137 32.14 14.77 6.01
C GLY A 137 30.83 13.99 6.16
N THR A 138 29.69 14.67 6.01
CA THR A 138 28.36 14.05 6.12
C THR A 138 27.93 13.34 4.84
N ARG A 139 28.70 13.52 3.76
CA ARG A 139 28.44 12.97 2.44
C ARG A 139 29.71 12.85 1.61
#